data_AF-A0A8J3UL12-F1
#
_entry.id   AF-A0A8J3UL12-F1
#
_cell.length_a   1.000
_cell.length_b   1.000
_cell.length_c   1.000
_cell.angle_alpha   90.00
_cell.angle_beta   90.00
_cell.angle_gamma   90.00
#
_symmetry.space_group_name_H-M   'P 1'
#
loop_
_entity.id
_entity.type
_entity.pdbx_description
1 polymer ?
#
loop_
_entity_poly.entity_id
_entity_poly.type
_entity_poly.pdbx_seq_one_letter_code
_entity_poly.pdbx_strand_id
1 'polypeptide(L)'
;MGIGFYRSPQVPWATGGQGAVRYEAENAAISRGVAESNHARFSGTGFVNYDNAAGSYVQWTVNAAAAGAATLRLRYANGTTTGRPMDIAVNGTTAAAGVAFDGTGAWTTWQTRTLTVNLNAGTNTVRATATTAGGGPNVDYIEIQR
;
A
#
# COMPACT_ATOMS: atom_id res chain seq x y z
N MET A 1 49.18 -40.16 -5.11
CA MET A 1 48.18 -40.70 -4.16
C MET A 1 48.29 -39.84 -2.91
N GLY A 2 47.33 -39.08 -2.41
CA GLY A 2 45.96 -38.73 -2.74
C GLY A 2 45.44 -37.94 -1.54
N ILE A 3 44.62 -36.91 -1.80
CA ILE A 3 43.54 -36.34 -0.94
C ILE A 3 43.94 -35.77 0.45
N GLY A 4 43.35 -34.70 0.98
CA GLY A 4 42.23 -33.88 0.57
C GLY A 4 42.05 -32.73 1.58
N PHE A 5 41.49 -31.63 1.09
CA PHE A 5 41.22 -30.39 1.79
C PHE A 5 40.06 -30.52 2.80
N TYR A 6 40.14 -29.85 3.95
CA TYR A 6 38.95 -29.38 4.67
C TYR A 6 38.92 -27.86 4.65
N ARG A 7 38.12 -27.31 3.72
CA ARG A 7 37.62 -25.95 3.82
C ARG A 7 36.37 -25.99 4.70
N SER A 8 36.38 -25.20 5.76
CA SER A 8 35.21 -24.95 6.60
C SER A 8 34.02 -24.51 5.76
N PRO A 9 32.80 -25.05 5.96
CA PRO A 9 31.61 -24.52 5.31
C PRO A 9 31.31 -23.14 5.90
N GLN A 10 31.31 -22.11 5.04
CA GLN A 10 30.70 -20.83 5.37
C GLN A 10 29.20 -21.07 5.54
N VAL A 11 28.70 -20.91 6.77
CA VAL A 11 27.25 -20.87 7.04
C VAL A 11 26.74 -19.54 6.51
N PRO A 12 25.85 -19.51 5.50
CA PRO A 12 25.19 -18.27 5.11
C PRO A 12 24.13 -18.00 6.16
N TRP A 13 24.29 -16.95 6.98
CA TRP A 13 23.15 -16.33 7.62
C TRP A 13 22.31 -15.71 6.49
N ALA A 14 21.17 -16.31 6.18
CA ALA A 14 20.17 -15.61 5.41
C ALA A 14 19.65 -14.46 6.30
N THR A 15 19.99 -13.22 5.98
CA THR A 15 19.26 -12.04 6.46
C THR A 15 17.89 -12.03 5.80
N GLY A 16 17.01 -12.94 6.25
CA GLY A 16 15.64 -13.09 5.77
C GLY A 16 14.73 -12.00 6.33
N GLY A 17 14.97 -10.75 5.96
CA GLY A 17 13.95 -9.70 6.01
C GLY A 17 13.66 -9.30 4.58
N GLN A 18 12.54 -9.75 4.00
CA GLN A 18 12.14 -9.18 2.71
C GLN A 18 11.84 -7.70 2.93
N GLY A 19 12.58 -6.85 2.22
CA GLY A 19 12.38 -5.40 2.23
C GLY A 19 10.94 -5.06 1.80
N ALA A 20 10.47 -3.89 2.23
CA ALA A 20 9.17 -3.40 1.80
C ALA A 20 9.10 -3.27 0.27
N VAL A 21 8.04 -3.82 -0.34
CA VAL A 21 7.77 -3.70 -1.77
C VAL A 21 6.71 -2.62 -2.00
N ARG A 22 7.04 -1.62 -2.82
CA ARG A 22 6.13 -0.51 -3.16
C ARG A 22 5.30 -0.81 -4.40
N TYR A 23 4.04 -0.38 -4.36
CA TYR A 23 3.09 -0.41 -5.46
C TYR A 23 2.45 0.98 -5.60
N GLU A 24 2.87 1.71 -6.63
CA GLU A 24 2.37 3.06 -6.92
C GLU A 24 0.87 3.04 -7.27
N ALA A 25 0.12 4.02 -6.77
CA ALA A 25 -1.34 4.08 -6.92
C ALA A 25 -1.76 4.42 -8.35
N GLU A 26 -1.01 5.27 -9.05
CA GLU A 26 -1.30 5.65 -10.44
C GLU A 26 -1.16 4.50 -11.43
N ASN A 27 -0.49 3.41 -11.02
CA ASN A 27 -0.35 2.17 -11.80
C ASN A 27 -1.41 1.11 -11.44
N ALA A 28 -2.26 1.39 -10.46
CA ALA A 28 -3.26 0.45 -9.96
C ALA A 28 -4.58 0.54 -10.74
N ALA A 29 -5.51 -0.36 -10.46
CA ALA A 29 -6.87 -0.25 -11.00
C ALA A 29 -7.64 0.83 -10.23
N ILE A 30 -8.12 1.86 -10.93
CA ILE A 30 -8.81 3.01 -10.36
C ILE A 30 -10.29 2.96 -10.77
N SER A 31 -11.18 3.26 -9.83
CA SER A 31 -12.60 3.48 -10.11
C SER A 31 -13.06 4.77 -9.43
N ARG A 32 -13.65 5.67 -10.21
CA ARG A 32 -14.13 6.99 -9.76
C ARG A 32 -12.99 7.79 -9.11
N GLY A 33 -11.99 8.07 -9.92
CA GLY A 33 -10.80 8.82 -9.58
C GLY A 33 -9.87 8.90 -10.78
N VAL A 34 -8.82 9.68 -10.65
CA VAL A 34 -7.86 9.95 -11.72
C VAL A 34 -6.44 9.96 -11.19
N ALA A 35 -5.49 9.51 -12.01
CA ALA A 35 -4.08 9.72 -11.74
C ALA A 35 -3.70 11.17 -12.08
N GLU A 36 -3.02 11.85 -11.17
CA GLU A 36 -2.60 13.24 -11.30
C GLU A 36 -1.18 13.45 -10.77
N SER A 37 -0.59 14.61 -11.07
CA SER A 37 0.75 15.01 -10.63
C SER A 37 0.83 16.50 -10.24
N ASN A 38 -0.32 17.12 -9.92
CA ASN A 38 -0.45 18.56 -9.67
C ASN A 38 -0.13 18.96 -8.21
N HIS A 39 0.19 18.01 -7.33
CA HIS A 39 0.67 18.24 -5.98
C HIS A 39 2.04 17.60 -5.77
N ALA A 40 3.07 18.38 -5.50
CA ALA A 40 4.43 17.87 -5.38
C ALA A 40 4.62 16.84 -4.25
N ARG A 41 5.77 16.15 -4.29
CA ARG A 41 6.27 15.21 -3.26
C ARG A 41 5.59 13.84 -3.21
N PHE A 42 4.87 13.46 -4.27
CA PHE A 42 4.52 12.07 -4.57
C PHE A 42 5.77 11.25 -4.96
N SER A 43 5.65 9.92 -5.03
CA SER A 43 6.64 9.06 -5.69
C SER A 43 6.16 8.58 -7.04
N GLY A 44 7.03 7.90 -7.79
CA GLY A 44 6.71 7.49 -9.15
C GLY A 44 6.43 8.68 -10.05
N THR A 45 5.31 8.63 -10.76
CA THR A 45 4.92 9.62 -11.77
C THR A 45 3.72 10.46 -11.36
N GLY A 46 3.03 10.07 -10.28
CA GLY A 46 1.86 10.79 -9.79
C GLY A 46 1.29 10.17 -8.54
N PHE A 47 -0.01 10.37 -8.35
CA PHE A 47 -0.82 9.81 -7.28
C PHE A 47 -2.25 9.68 -7.78
N VAL A 48 -3.11 8.98 -7.06
CA VAL A 48 -4.55 8.93 -7.36
C VAL A 48 -5.31 9.95 -6.53
N ASN A 49 -6.03 10.82 -7.23
CA ASN A 49 -7.07 11.68 -6.68
C ASN A 49 -8.42 10.96 -6.81
N TYR A 50 -9.10 10.73 -5.69
CA TYR A 50 -10.41 10.07 -5.69
C TYR A 50 -11.49 11.09 -6.05
N ASP A 51 -12.50 10.67 -6.82
CA ASP A 51 -13.73 11.46 -6.91
C ASP A 51 -14.34 11.59 -5.51
N ASN A 52 -14.93 12.74 -5.20
CA ASN A 52 -15.69 12.96 -3.96
C ASN A 52 -17.02 12.18 -4.01
N ALA A 53 -16.92 10.87 -3.82
CA ALA A 53 -18.06 9.97 -3.83
C ALA A 53 -17.77 8.73 -2.96
N ALA A 54 -18.82 8.25 -2.27
CA ALA A 54 -18.76 6.96 -1.62
C ALA A 54 -18.63 5.86 -2.69
N GLY A 55 -17.80 4.86 -2.41
CA GLY A 55 -17.51 3.76 -3.32
C GLY A 55 -16.39 4.01 -4.33
N SER A 56 -15.80 5.21 -4.39
CA SER A 56 -14.55 5.44 -5.15
C SER A 56 -13.42 4.58 -4.59
N TYR A 57 -12.61 3.96 -5.44
CA TYR A 57 -11.57 3.03 -4.98
C TYR A 57 -10.31 3.01 -5.83
N VAL A 58 -9.21 2.61 -5.19
CA VAL A 58 -8.00 2.13 -5.84
C VAL A 58 -7.75 0.67 -5.42
N GLN A 59 -7.40 -0.17 -6.38
CA GLN A 59 -7.09 -1.57 -6.16
C GLN A 59 -5.73 -1.96 -6.75
N TRP A 60 -4.82 -2.35 -5.88
CA TRP A 60 -3.52 -2.89 -6.23
C TRP A 60 -3.58 -4.41 -6.38
N THR A 61 -2.76 -4.92 -7.29
CA THR A 61 -2.40 -6.34 -7.34
C THR A 61 -1.00 -6.49 -6.75
N VAL A 62 -0.88 -7.24 -5.65
CA VAL A 62 0.37 -7.43 -4.91
C VAL A 62 0.76 -8.90 -4.88
N ASN A 63 2.06 -9.18 -4.80
CA ASN A 63 2.56 -10.55 -4.65
C ASN A 63 3.19 -10.75 -3.27
N ALA A 64 2.92 -11.90 -2.65
CA ALA A 64 3.54 -12.30 -1.39
C ALA A 64 4.19 -13.68 -1.53
N ALA A 65 5.45 -13.81 -1.13
CA ALA A 65 6.18 -15.08 -1.23
C ALA A 65 5.58 -16.21 -0.36
N ALA A 66 4.90 -15.85 0.73
CA ALA A 66 4.25 -16.77 1.64
C ALA A 66 2.94 -16.16 2.19
N ALA A 67 2.04 -17.01 2.67
CA ALA A 67 0.81 -16.58 3.32
C ALA A 67 1.06 -16.05 4.74
N GLY A 68 0.16 -15.20 5.24
CA GLY A 68 0.15 -14.71 6.62
C GLY A 68 0.11 -13.18 6.73
N ALA A 69 0.29 -12.68 7.94
CA ALA A 69 0.30 -11.26 8.24
C ALA A 69 1.40 -10.51 7.48
N ALA A 70 1.07 -9.31 7.01
CA ALA A 70 1.96 -8.35 6.38
C ALA A 70 1.64 -6.95 6.91
N THR A 71 2.66 -6.12 7.01
CA THR A 71 2.50 -4.70 7.27
C THR A 71 2.20 -3.99 5.95
N LEU A 72 1.03 -3.36 5.88
CA LEU A 72 0.64 -2.46 4.80
C LEU A 72 0.84 -1.02 5.24
N ARG A 73 1.59 -0.25 4.47
CA ARG A 73 1.79 1.19 4.66
C ARG A 73 1.19 1.92 3.48
N LEU A 74 0.14 2.70 3.69
CA LEU A 74 -0.51 3.50 2.65
C LEU A 74 -0.08 4.95 2.82
N ARG A 75 0.60 5.50 1.81
CA ARG A 75 1.01 6.92 1.79
C ARG A 75 -0.08 7.77 1.14
N TYR A 76 -0.49 8.83 1.83
CA TYR A 76 -1.63 9.65 1.43
C TYR A 76 -1.43 11.13 1.77
N ALA A 77 -2.18 11.99 1.11
CA ALA A 77 -2.36 13.39 1.46
C ALA A 77 -3.85 13.73 1.55
N ASN A 78 -4.24 14.48 2.58
CA ASN A 78 -5.57 15.04 2.73
C ASN A 78 -5.41 16.51 3.12
N GLY A 79 -5.47 17.41 2.15
CA GLY A 79 -5.30 18.84 2.39
C GLY A 79 -6.47 19.53 3.09
N THR A 80 -7.51 18.78 3.45
CA THR A 80 -8.69 19.30 4.17
C THR A 80 -8.58 19.06 5.68
N THR A 81 -9.50 19.62 6.45
CA THR A 81 -9.65 19.33 7.89
C THR A 81 -10.63 18.18 8.18
N THR A 82 -11.33 17.68 7.16
CA THR A 82 -12.33 16.61 7.29
C THR A 82 -11.68 15.26 6.97
N GLY A 83 -11.85 14.28 7.85
CA GLY A 83 -11.36 12.92 7.61
C GLY A 83 -11.99 12.29 6.37
N ARG A 84 -11.19 11.51 5.62
CA ARG A 84 -11.62 10.80 4.40
C ARG A 84 -11.50 9.28 4.58
N PRO A 85 -12.36 8.66 5.39
CA PRO A 85 -12.20 7.26 5.77
C PRO A 85 -12.38 6.31 4.59
N MET A 86 -11.66 5.19 4.63
CA MET A 86 -11.75 4.12 3.63
C MET A 86 -11.82 2.74 4.28
N ASP A 87 -12.55 1.83 3.65
CA ASP A 87 -12.46 0.40 3.92
C ASP A 87 -11.28 -0.20 3.15
N ILE A 88 -10.49 -1.03 3.83
CA ILE A 88 -9.38 -1.78 3.25
C ILE A 88 -9.79 -3.24 3.13
N ALA A 89 -9.85 -3.75 1.91
CA ALA A 89 -10.18 -5.15 1.61
C ALA A 89 -8.98 -5.88 1.01
N VAL A 90 -8.81 -7.15 1.39
CA VAL A 90 -7.87 -8.09 0.77
C VAL A 90 -8.65 -9.23 0.14
N ASN A 91 -8.36 -9.53 -1.12
CA ASN A 91 -9.02 -10.60 -1.89
C ASN A 91 -10.56 -10.55 -1.79
N GLY A 92 -11.11 -9.34 -1.86
CA GLY A 92 -12.56 -9.09 -1.78
C GLY A 92 -13.16 -9.10 -0.36
N THR A 93 -12.38 -9.43 0.67
CA THR A 93 -12.85 -9.44 2.08
C THR A 93 -12.33 -8.22 2.82
N THR A 94 -13.20 -7.49 3.53
CA THR A 94 -12.81 -6.34 4.35
C THR A 94 -11.87 -6.77 5.47
N ALA A 95 -10.63 -6.28 5.43
CA ALA A 95 -9.60 -6.51 6.44
C ALA A 95 -9.61 -5.44 7.54
N ALA A 96 -9.96 -4.19 7.18
CA ALA A 96 -10.15 -3.10 8.12
C ALA A 96 -11.23 -2.15 7.60
N ALA A 97 -12.25 -1.86 8.42
CA ALA A 97 -13.35 -0.98 8.04
C ALA A 97 -13.15 0.43 8.61
N GLY A 98 -13.57 1.45 7.87
CA GLY A 98 -13.60 2.85 8.33
C GLY A 98 -12.24 3.40 8.77
N VAL A 99 -11.15 2.98 8.12
CA VAL A 99 -9.81 3.44 8.47
C VAL A 99 -9.72 4.95 8.25
N ALA A 100 -9.37 5.67 9.31
CA ALA A 100 -9.24 7.13 9.26
C ALA A 100 -8.01 7.57 8.45
N PHE A 101 -8.26 8.52 7.55
CA PHE A 101 -7.26 9.29 6.81
C PHE A 101 -7.52 10.78 7.07
N ASP A 102 -6.96 11.26 8.18
CA ASP A 102 -7.17 12.59 8.71
C ASP A 102 -6.47 13.66 7.86
N GLY A 103 -6.76 14.93 8.14
CA GLY A 103 -6.09 16.04 7.47
C GLY A 103 -4.58 16.02 7.67
N THR A 104 -3.81 16.06 6.58
CA THR A 104 -2.34 16.13 6.60
C THR A 104 -1.83 17.57 6.61
N GLY A 105 -2.73 18.56 6.60
CA GLY A 105 -2.44 19.99 6.65
C GLY A 105 -2.25 20.66 5.29
N ALA A 106 -1.84 19.92 4.25
CA ALA A 106 -1.78 20.39 2.88
C ALA A 106 -1.76 19.21 1.89
N TRP A 107 -2.20 19.42 0.66
CA TRP A 107 -2.14 18.40 -0.41
C TRP A 107 -0.72 18.03 -0.85
N THR A 108 0.27 18.84 -0.49
CA THR A 108 1.71 18.56 -0.68
C THR A 108 2.38 17.94 0.55
N THR A 109 1.62 17.77 1.65
CA THR A 109 2.08 17.11 2.87
C THR A 109 1.52 15.69 2.89
N TRP A 110 2.43 14.74 2.76
CA TRP A 110 2.10 13.32 2.69
C TRP A 110 2.41 12.64 4.03
N GLN A 111 1.50 11.79 4.48
CA GLN A 111 1.65 10.96 5.67
C GLN A 111 1.45 9.49 5.32
N THR A 112 1.76 8.60 6.27
CA THR A 112 1.60 7.16 6.09
C THR A 112 0.65 6.59 7.13
N ARG A 113 -0.34 5.82 6.69
CA ARG A 113 -1.18 4.99 7.55
C ARG A 113 -0.66 3.55 7.51
N THR A 114 -0.37 2.99 8.66
CA THR A 114 0.10 1.60 8.78
C THR A 114 -1.01 0.69 9.29
N LEU A 115 -1.14 -0.47 8.67
CA LEU A 115 -2.14 -1.49 8.98
C LEU A 115 -1.49 -2.87 8.92
N THR A 116 -2.06 -3.84 9.63
CA THR A 116 -1.73 -5.25 9.45
C THR A 116 -2.82 -5.89 8.60
N VAL A 117 -2.42 -6.58 7.53
CA VAL A 117 -3.33 -7.33 6.66
C VAL A 117 -2.83 -8.76 6.47
N ASN A 118 -3.74 -9.70 6.23
CA ASN A 118 -3.37 -11.08 5.91
C ASN A 118 -3.38 -11.30 4.40
N LEU A 119 -2.28 -11.78 3.85
CA LEU A 119 -2.15 -12.13 2.43
C LEU A 119 -2.06 -13.64 2.26
N ASN A 120 -2.53 -14.14 1.12
CA ASN A 120 -2.25 -15.49 0.65
C ASN A 120 -0.84 -15.54 0.04
N ALA A 121 -0.25 -16.73 -0.06
CA ALA A 121 0.94 -16.91 -0.91
C ALA A 121 0.56 -16.66 -2.38
N GLY A 122 1.45 -16.02 -3.13
CA GLY A 122 1.23 -15.60 -4.51
C GLY A 122 0.49 -14.27 -4.63
N THR A 123 -0.38 -14.18 -5.63
CA THR A 123 -1.08 -12.94 -6.01
C THR A 123 -2.25 -12.64 -5.08
N ASN A 124 -2.36 -11.38 -4.67
CA ASN A 124 -3.44 -10.85 -3.85
C ASN A 124 -3.95 -9.53 -4.44
N THR A 125 -5.20 -9.20 -4.20
CA THR A 125 -5.71 -7.84 -4.41
C THR A 125 -5.82 -7.11 -3.09
N VAL A 126 -5.40 -5.86 -3.04
CA VAL A 126 -5.65 -4.94 -1.93
C VAL A 126 -6.45 -3.78 -2.48
N ARG A 127 -7.61 -3.46 -1.87
CA ARG A 127 -8.48 -2.36 -2.31
C ARG A 127 -8.73 -1.40 -1.15
N ALA A 128 -8.57 -0.10 -1.42
CA ALA A 128 -9.00 0.97 -0.53
C ALA A 128 -10.23 1.65 -1.12
N THR A 129 -11.37 1.61 -0.41
CA THR A 129 -12.66 2.12 -0.89
C THR A 129 -13.17 3.22 0.02
N ALA A 130 -13.42 4.40 -0.52
CA ALA A 130 -13.99 5.53 0.21
C ALA A 130 -15.40 5.23 0.73
N THR A 131 -15.67 5.53 2.00
CA THR A 131 -16.95 5.19 2.65
C THR A 131 -17.91 6.37 2.77
N THR A 132 -17.49 7.58 2.40
CA THR A 132 -18.30 8.80 2.51
C THR A 132 -18.40 9.53 1.19
N ALA A 133 -19.39 10.41 1.06
CA ALA A 133 -19.53 11.30 -0.09
C ALA A 133 -18.33 12.25 -0.26
N GLY A 134 -17.45 12.36 0.74
CA GLY A 134 -16.20 13.10 0.62
C GLY A 134 -15.15 12.40 -0.24
N GLY A 135 -15.32 11.13 -0.61
CA GLY A 135 -14.28 10.37 -1.33
C GLY A 135 -13.09 9.99 -0.45
N GLY A 136 -12.04 9.46 -1.08
CA GLY A 136 -10.77 9.10 -0.45
C GLY A 136 -9.79 10.28 -0.40
N PRO A 137 -8.69 10.19 0.38
CA PRO A 137 -7.57 11.11 0.27
C PRO A 137 -6.86 10.95 -1.08
N ASN A 138 -5.91 11.82 -1.40
CA ASN A 138 -4.95 11.53 -2.47
C ASN A 138 -4.06 10.38 -2.00
N VAL A 139 -3.94 9.32 -2.80
CA VAL A 139 -3.13 8.15 -2.45
C VAL A 139 -1.94 8.05 -3.39
N ASP A 140 -0.76 7.99 -2.81
CA ASP A 140 0.52 7.91 -3.53
C ASP A 140 0.88 6.46 -3.84
N TYR A 141 1.02 5.63 -2.80
CA TYR A 141 1.32 4.22 -2.94
C TYR A 141 0.86 3.40 -1.73
N ILE A 142 0.94 2.08 -1.90
CA ILE A 142 1.07 1.14 -0.78
C ILE A 142 2.46 0.52 -0.77
N GLU A 143 2.98 0.23 0.42
CA GLU A 143 4.13 -0.62 0.65
C GLU A 143 3.69 -1.85 1.45
N ILE A 144 4.15 -3.03 1.03
CA ILE A 144 3.92 -4.30 1.71
C ILE A 144 5.25 -4.81 2.26
N GLN A 145 5.31 -5.03 3.57
CA GLN A 145 6.45 -5.63 4.27
C GLN A 145 5.99 -6.90 4.99
N ARG A 146 6.79 -7.97 4.90
CA ARG A 146 6.50 -9.27 5.52
C ARG A 146 7.55 -9.66 6.55
#